data_AF-I0I7T3-F1
#
_entry.id   AF-I0I7T3-F1
#
_cell.length_a   1.000
_cell.length_b   1.000
_cell.length_c   1.000
_cell.angle_alpha   90.00
_cell.angle_beta   90.00
_cell.angle_gamma   90.00
#
_symmetry.space_group_name_H-M   'P 1'
#
loop_
_entity.id
_entity.type
_entity.pdbx_description
1 polymer ?
#
loop_
_entity_poly.entity_id
_entity_poly.type
_entity_poly.pdbx_seq_one_letter_code
_entity_poly.pdbx_strand_id
1 'polypeptide(L)'
;MAEKRGLSEASQQRLQTSLPIEVGEWHALSEEEVLRRLATSLNGLSSEEVQLRQQRFGRNILPVHPPPTLFEIILHQFKSPLIYVLLVAGLVSILLEDVKDAVFIFAVVLLNASLGTFQEWRAEKSAAALQSLLRVCVRVRRDGGERPMDAEELTPGDIVLLESGNRVPADIRLLQAHNLTVDESLLTGESLAVQKRTGVLERDLPLSERTNLVFAGSTVITGRGVGVVFAVGAHTAVGEIAAAATAAETTKPPLVIRMERFARDVSFAVLGASAVLALIAVLRGIPYYEVFFSGGGAGRFGHPRRAAGGADRGALDRHPPHGETQCDRAQTHRR
;
A
#
# COMPACT_ATOMS: atom_id res chain seq x y z
N MET A 1 -32.13 -20.47 44.32
CA MET A 1 -31.85 -20.04 42.93
C MET A 1 -31.44 -18.55 42.80
N ALA A 2 -31.41 -17.75 43.87
CA ALA A 2 -31.03 -16.33 43.81
C ALA A 2 -29.51 -16.05 43.91
N GLU A 3 -28.71 -17.01 44.40
CA GLU A 3 -27.30 -16.77 44.78
C GLU A 3 -26.30 -16.87 43.61
N LYS A 4 -26.63 -17.61 42.54
CA LYS A 4 -25.75 -17.75 41.35
C LYS A 4 -25.85 -16.59 40.34
N ARG A 5 -26.81 -15.66 40.49
CA ARG A 5 -26.94 -14.49 39.59
C ARG A 5 -26.10 -13.29 40.05
N GLY A 6 -25.90 -13.10 41.36
CA GLY A 6 -25.13 -11.97 41.89
C GLY A 6 -23.62 -12.02 41.61
N LEU A 7 -23.03 -13.22 41.46
CA LEU A 7 -21.61 -13.38 41.11
C LEU A 7 -21.31 -13.07 39.62
N SER A 8 -22.32 -13.15 38.75
CA SER A 8 -22.19 -12.80 37.33
C SER A 8 -22.35 -11.31 37.11
N GLU A 9 -23.30 -10.66 37.79
CA GLU A 9 -23.54 -9.22 37.70
C GLU A 9 -22.39 -8.41 38.31
N ALA A 10 -21.83 -8.79 39.47
CA ALA A 10 -20.68 -8.10 40.06
C ALA A 10 -19.39 -8.23 39.21
N SER A 11 -19.23 -9.35 38.50
CA SER A 11 -18.11 -9.57 37.57
C SER A 11 -18.32 -8.78 36.28
N GLN A 12 -19.54 -8.75 35.75
CA GLN A 12 -19.92 -7.95 34.59
C GLN A 12 -19.87 -6.44 34.87
N GLN A 13 -20.18 -6.02 36.09
CA GLN A 13 -20.11 -4.64 36.52
C GLN A 13 -18.66 -4.19 36.78
N ARG A 14 -17.75 -5.08 37.20
CA ARG A 14 -16.30 -4.84 37.15
C ARG A 14 -15.75 -4.76 35.71
N LEU A 15 -16.36 -5.48 34.77
CA LEU A 15 -16.00 -5.45 33.35
C LEU A 15 -16.54 -4.20 32.61
N GLN A 16 -17.64 -3.61 33.10
CA GLN A 16 -18.30 -2.43 32.53
C GLN A 16 -17.89 -1.08 33.14
N THR A 17 -17.09 -1.06 34.21
CA THR A 17 -16.44 0.20 34.64
C THR A 17 -15.39 0.56 33.60
N SER A 18 -15.83 1.38 32.65
CA SER A 18 -15.04 2.23 31.77
C SER A 18 -13.68 2.57 32.40
N LEU A 19 -12.61 2.02 31.84
CA LEU A 19 -11.35 2.75 31.78
C LEU A 19 -11.51 3.69 30.60
N PRO A 20 -11.91 4.97 30.80
CA PRO A 20 -11.53 5.96 29.81
C PRO A 20 -10.00 5.97 29.86
N ILE A 21 -9.36 5.37 28.86
CA ILE A 21 -7.96 5.65 28.59
C ILE A 21 -7.94 7.05 27.99
N GLU A 22 -8.26 8.06 28.80
CA GLU A 22 -7.62 9.34 28.58
C GLU A 22 -6.13 9.08 28.84
N VAL A 23 -5.24 9.76 28.12
CA VAL A 23 -3.77 9.74 28.33
C VAL A 23 -3.39 10.37 29.70
N GLY A 24 -4.32 10.31 30.65
CA GLY A 24 -4.38 10.98 31.93
C GLY A 24 -3.37 10.42 32.90
N GLU A 25 -2.36 11.24 33.17
CA GLU A 25 -1.64 11.32 34.42
C GLU A 25 -1.06 10.00 34.97
N TRP A 26 -0.73 9.03 34.12
CA TRP A 26 -0.02 7.81 34.54
C TRP A 26 1.28 8.11 35.29
N HIS A 27 1.90 9.26 34.98
CA HIS A 27 3.07 9.77 35.69
C HIS A 27 2.78 10.25 37.12
N ALA A 28 1.55 10.69 37.41
CA ALA A 28 1.16 11.24 38.72
C ALA A 28 0.51 10.20 39.65
N LEU A 29 0.40 8.95 39.21
CA LEU A 29 -0.11 7.85 40.02
C LEU A 29 1.02 7.08 40.70
N SER A 30 0.74 6.56 41.91
CA SER A 30 1.62 5.60 42.58
C SER A 30 1.66 4.29 41.80
N GLU A 31 2.74 3.53 41.97
CA GLU A 31 2.94 2.28 41.25
C GLU A 31 1.83 1.26 41.58
N GLU A 32 1.37 1.23 42.84
CA GLU A 32 0.26 0.38 43.28
C GLU A 32 -1.07 0.76 42.64
N GLU A 33 -1.31 2.06 42.45
CA GLU A 33 -2.53 2.55 41.81
C GLU A 33 -2.51 2.27 40.31
N VAL A 34 -1.36 2.41 39.64
CA VAL A 34 -1.19 2.04 38.24
C VAL A 34 -1.47 0.55 38.04
N LEU A 35 -0.86 -0.32 38.85
CA LEU A 35 -1.08 -1.77 38.78
C LEU A 35 -2.55 -2.13 39.04
N ARG A 36 -3.20 -1.46 40.00
CA ARG A 36 -4.62 -1.65 40.31
C ARG A 36 -5.53 -1.23 39.16
N ARG A 37 -5.30 -0.07 38.55
CA ARG A 37 -6.10 0.42 37.40
C ARG A 37 -5.94 -0.44 36.16
N LEU A 38 -4.72 -0.92 35.91
CA LEU A 38 -4.44 -1.85 34.82
C LEU A 38 -4.79 -3.31 35.17
N ALA A 39 -5.33 -3.55 36.37
CA ALA A 39 -5.67 -4.87 36.90
C ALA A 39 -4.55 -5.90 36.63
N THR A 40 -3.32 -5.56 37.01
CA THR A 40 -2.13 -6.38 36.76
C THR A 40 -1.24 -6.45 38.00
N SER A 41 -0.20 -7.27 37.95
CA SER A 41 0.74 -7.49 39.06
C SER A 41 2.19 -7.47 38.59
N LEU A 42 3.13 -7.40 39.54
CA LEU A 42 4.57 -7.50 39.25
C LEU A 42 4.99 -8.85 38.65
N ASN A 43 4.14 -9.88 38.76
CA ASN A 43 4.35 -11.19 38.17
C ASN A 43 3.85 -11.28 36.72
N GLY A 44 3.28 -10.19 36.19
CA GLY A 44 2.71 -10.15 34.86
C GLY A 44 1.26 -10.63 34.79
N LEU A 45 0.75 -10.66 33.56
CA LEU A 45 -0.59 -11.15 33.23
C LEU A 45 -0.60 -12.66 33.00
N SER A 46 -1.75 -13.29 33.23
CA SER A 46 -1.98 -14.66 32.79
C SER A 46 -2.21 -14.75 31.28
N SER A 47 -1.89 -15.88 30.67
CA SER A 47 -2.12 -16.09 29.23
C SER A 47 -3.60 -15.96 28.83
N GLU A 48 -4.56 -16.27 29.72
CA GLU A 48 -6.00 -16.08 29.48
C GLU A 48 -6.40 -14.60 29.46
N GLU A 49 -5.92 -13.81 30.43
CA GLU A 49 -6.18 -12.37 30.49
C GLU A 49 -5.62 -11.62 29.28
N VAL A 50 -4.45 -12.04 28.80
CA VAL A 50 -3.85 -11.48 27.58
C VAL A 50 -4.80 -11.65 26.39
N GLN A 51 -5.34 -12.85 26.17
CA GLN A 51 -6.26 -13.07 25.04
C GLN A 51 -7.51 -12.20 25.15
N LEU A 52 -8.08 -12.07 26.35
CA LEU A 52 -9.23 -11.20 26.60
C LEU A 52 -8.89 -9.72 26.32
N ARG A 53 -7.69 -9.27 26.70
CA ARG A 53 -7.23 -7.89 26.44
C ARG A 53 -6.94 -7.65 24.98
N GLN A 54 -6.35 -8.60 24.25
CA GLN A 54 -6.14 -8.47 22.80
C GLN A 54 -7.46 -8.36 22.03
N GLN A 55 -8.51 -9.07 22.47
CA GLN A 55 -9.85 -8.91 21.88
C GLN A 55 -10.45 -7.52 22.16
N ARG A 56 -10.13 -6.91 23.30
CA ARG A 56 -10.66 -5.60 23.71
C ARG A 56 -9.89 -4.41 23.15
N PHE A 57 -8.56 -4.46 23.22
CA PHE A 57 -7.67 -3.35 22.88
C PHE A 57 -6.99 -3.51 21.51
N GLY A 58 -7.10 -4.70 20.90
CA GLY A 58 -6.39 -5.02 19.68
C GLY A 58 -4.92 -5.40 19.93
N ARG A 59 -4.20 -5.59 18.83
CA ARG A 59 -2.75 -5.86 18.81
C ARG A 59 -1.97 -4.56 18.92
N ASN A 60 -0.73 -4.63 19.39
CA ASN A 60 0.18 -3.48 19.44
C ASN A 60 0.75 -3.17 18.05
N ILE A 61 -0.12 -2.70 17.16
CA ILE A 61 0.20 -2.37 15.78
C ILE A 61 -0.39 -0.98 15.52
N LEU A 62 0.42 -0.10 14.92
CA LEU A 62 -0.09 1.18 14.44
C LEU A 62 -1.13 0.91 13.34
N PRO A 63 -2.23 1.67 13.26
CA PRO A 63 -3.25 1.44 12.25
C PRO A 63 -2.64 1.63 10.86
N VAL A 64 -2.33 0.52 10.18
CA VAL A 64 -1.90 0.51 8.78
C VAL A 64 -3.14 0.30 7.93
N HIS A 65 -3.27 1.03 6.83
CA HIS A 65 -4.31 0.74 5.85
C HIS A 65 -4.15 -0.71 5.37
N PRO A 66 -5.22 -1.52 5.36
CA PRO A 66 -5.12 -2.88 4.86
C PRO A 66 -4.60 -2.83 3.43
N PRO A 67 -3.70 -3.75 3.03
CA PRO A 67 -3.20 -3.78 1.67
C PRO A 67 -4.38 -3.95 0.71
N PRO A 68 -4.39 -3.26 -0.44
CA PRO A 68 -5.51 -3.32 -1.36
C PRO A 68 -5.70 -4.76 -1.84
N THR A 69 -6.96 -5.19 -1.89
CA THR A 69 -7.31 -6.50 -2.41
C THR A 69 -7.04 -6.58 -3.91
N LEU A 70 -6.85 -7.79 -4.46
CA LEU A 70 -6.61 -7.96 -5.89
C LEU A 70 -7.74 -7.34 -6.76
N PHE A 71 -8.98 -7.37 -6.26
CA PHE A 71 -10.12 -6.72 -6.90
C PHE A 71 -10.03 -5.18 -6.82
N GLU A 72 -9.63 -4.62 -5.69
CA GLU A 72 -9.40 -3.18 -5.55
C GLU A 72 -8.25 -2.70 -6.44
N ILE A 73 -7.17 -3.48 -6.58
CA ILE A 73 -6.06 -3.18 -7.49
C ILE A 73 -6.57 -3.11 -8.94
N ILE A 74 -7.38 -4.08 -9.36
CA ILE A 74 -8.00 -4.08 -10.69
C ILE A 74 -8.92 -2.86 -10.86
N LEU A 75 -9.77 -2.57 -9.86
CA LEU A 75 -10.69 -1.43 -9.91
C LEU A 75 -9.95 -0.08 -9.93
N HIS A 76 -8.80 0.00 -9.28
CA HIS A 76 -7.91 1.17 -9.34
C HIS A 76 -7.36 1.43 -10.74
N GLN A 77 -7.12 0.39 -11.54
CA GLN A 77 -6.74 0.60 -12.95
C GLN A 77 -7.85 1.36 -13.70
N PHE A 78 -9.12 0.99 -13.50
CA PHE A 78 -10.26 1.67 -14.13
C PHE A 78 -10.48 3.11 -13.66
N LYS A 79 -9.91 3.54 -12.52
CA LYS A 79 -9.94 4.96 -12.10
C LYS A 79 -9.00 5.85 -12.92
N SER A 80 -8.12 5.27 -13.74
CA SER A 80 -7.20 6.03 -14.58
C SER A 80 -7.94 6.73 -15.73
N PRO A 81 -7.84 8.07 -15.85
CA PRO A 81 -8.47 8.83 -16.94
C PRO A 81 -8.12 8.31 -18.35
N LEU A 82 -6.90 7.78 -18.52
CA LEU A 82 -6.44 7.24 -19.80
C LEU A 82 -7.21 5.98 -20.22
N ILE A 83 -7.59 5.12 -19.26
CA ILE A 83 -8.39 3.93 -19.57
C ILE A 83 -9.77 4.33 -20.09
N TYR A 84 -10.39 5.38 -19.55
CA TYR A 84 -11.66 5.88 -20.08
C TYR A 84 -11.54 6.38 -21.51
N VAL A 85 -10.45 7.09 -21.86
CA VAL A 85 -10.21 7.52 -23.25
C VAL A 85 -10.08 6.31 -24.19
N LEU A 86 -9.35 5.28 -23.78
CA LEU A 86 -9.20 4.03 -24.55
C LEU A 86 -10.52 3.26 -24.68
N LEU A 87 -11.32 3.19 -23.62
CA LEU A 87 -12.63 2.55 -23.64
C LEU A 87 -13.61 3.27 -24.56
N VAL A 88 -13.63 4.61 -24.53
CA VAL A 88 -14.44 5.41 -25.46
C VAL A 88 -13.96 5.22 -26.90
N ALA A 89 -12.64 5.23 -27.14
CA ALA A 89 -12.09 4.96 -28.47
C ALA A 89 -12.48 3.57 -28.99
N GLY A 90 -12.36 2.53 -28.16
CA GLY A 90 -12.78 1.17 -28.51
C GLY A 90 -14.28 1.07 -28.79
N LEU A 91 -15.13 1.77 -28.03
CA LEU A 91 -16.56 1.83 -28.26
C LEU A 91 -16.91 2.53 -29.58
N VAL A 92 -16.22 3.63 -29.90
CA VAL A 92 -16.37 4.33 -31.18
C VAL A 92 -15.95 3.43 -32.34
N SER A 93 -14.85 2.67 -32.24
CA SER A 93 -14.44 1.71 -33.27
C SER A 93 -15.48 0.62 -33.52
N ILE A 94 -16.14 0.09 -32.48
CA ILE A 94 -17.24 -0.88 -32.65
C ILE A 94 -18.40 -0.24 -33.42
N LEU A 95 -18.75 1.01 -33.09
CA LEU A 95 -19.86 1.73 -33.73
C LEU A 95 -19.59 2.00 -35.22
N LEU A 96 -18.32 2.09 -35.62
CA LEU A 96 -17.87 2.24 -37.00
C LEU A 96 -17.72 0.89 -37.74
N GLU A 97 -18.13 -0.22 -37.12
CA GLU A 97 -17.96 -1.59 -37.63
C GLU A 97 -16.50 -1.99 -37.87
N ASP A 98 -15.53 -1.26 -37.32
CA ASP A 98 -14.11 -1.64 -37.35
C ASP A 98 -13.76 -2.56 -36.18
N VAL A 99 -14.13 -3.83 -36.37
CA VAL A 99 -13.90 -4.88 -35.37
C VAL A 99 -12.40 -5.12 -35.14
N LYS A 100 -11.54 -4.88 -36.12
CA LYS A 100 -10.09 -5.13 -35.97
C LYS A 100 -9.46 -4.12 -35.03
N ASP A 101 -9.76 -2.85 -35.21
CA ASP A 101 -9.24 -1.77 -34.37
C ASP A 101 -9.82 -1.85 -32.95
N ALA A 102 -11.12 -2.13 -32.81
CA ALA A 102 -11.73 -2.35 -31.51
C ALA A 102 -11.05 -3.51 -30.75
N VAL A 103 -10.87 -4.67 -31.39
CA VAL A 103 -10.20 -5.83 -30.78
C VAL A 103 -8.76 -5.49 -30.37
N PHE A 104 -8.02 -4.74 -31.20
CA PHE A 104 -6.67 -4.31 -30.88
C PHE A 104 -6.64 -3.41 -29.64
N ILE A 105 -7.52 -2.41 -29.57
CA ILE A 105 -7.62 -1.49 -28.42
C ILE A 105 -7.95 -2.27 -27.13
N PHE A 106 -8.97 -3.15 -27.16
CA PHE A 106 -9.32 -3.94 -25.99
C PHE A 106 -8.20 -4.89 -25.57
N ALA A 107 -7.46 -5.48 -26.52
CA ALA A 107 -6.31 -6.32 -26.22
C ALA A 107 -5.20 -5.52 -25.51
N VAL A 108 -4.89 -4.31 -25.98
CA VAL A 108 -3.90 -3.43 -25.34
C VAL A 108 -4.35 -3.02 -23.92
N VAL A 109 -5.62 -2.66 -23.75
CA VAL A 109 -6.17 -2.31 -22.43
C VAL A 109 -6.08 -3.50 -21.47
N LEU A 110 -6.49 -4.70 -21.92
CA LEU A 110 -6.44 -5.91 -21.11
C LEU A 110 -5.00 -6.28 -20.73
N LEU A 111 -4.07 -6.18 -21.68
CA LEU A 111 -2.65 -6.43 -21.44
C LEU A 111 -2.08 -5.45 -20.42
N ASN A 112 -2.35 -4.16 -20.57
CA ASN A 112 -1.89 -3.13 -19.64
C ASN A 112 -2.49 -3.29 -18.24
N ALA A 113 -3.79 -3.60 -18.15
CA ALA A 113 -4.46 -3.84 -16.87
C ALA A 113 -3.87 -5.09 -16.16
N SER A 114 -3.58 -6.14 -16.92
CA SER A 114 -2.98 -7.38 -16.40
C SER A 114 -1.54 -7.16 -15.93
N LEU A 115 -0.71 -6.51 -16.76
CA LEU A 115 0.67 -6.17 -16.41
C LEU A 115 0.72 -5.20 -15.22
N GLY A 116 -0.13 -4.17 -15.20
CA GLY A 116 -0.23 -3.21 -14.11
C GLY A 116 -0.65 -3.86 -12.80
N THR A 117 -1.67 -4.73 -12.83
CA THR A 117 -2.12 -5.48 -11.64
C THR A 117 -1.01 -6.40 -11.11
N PHE A 118 -0.28 -7.08 -12.00
CA PHE A 118 0.83 -7.94 -11.60
C PHE A 118 2.01 -7.15 -11.00
N GLN A 119 2.33 -5.98 -11.57
CA GLN A 119 3.37 -5.08 -11.07
C GLN A 119 3.02 -4.54 -9.69
N GLU A 120 1.78 -4.07 -9.51
CA GLU A 120 1.29 -3.55 -8.23
C GLU A 120 1.30 -4.63 -7.15
N TRP A 121 0.75 -5.81 -7.45
CA TRP A 121 0.74 -6.94 -6.52
C TRP A 121 2.15 -7.37 -6.10
N ARG A 122 3.10 -7.39 -7.04
CA ARG A 122 4.50 -7.73 -6.75
C ARG A 122 5.16 -6.67 -5.87
N ALA A 123 4.88 -5.39 -6.10
CA ALA A 123 5.41 -4.29 -5.28
C ALA A 123 4.89 -4.37 -3.84
N GLU A 124 3.58 -4.55 -3.66
CA GLU A 124 2.93 -4.73 -2.36
C GLU A 124 3.50 -5.94 -1.60
N LYS A 125 3.64 -7.09 -2.29
CA LYS A 125 4.22 -8.30 -1.68
C LYS A 125 5.65 -8.10 -1.22
N SER A 126 6.47 -7.38 -1.99
CA SER A 126 7.85 -7.07 -1.61
C SER A 126 7.92 -6.13 -0.42
N ALA A 127 7.04 -5.13 -0.35
CA ALA A 127 6.94 -4.23 0.80
C ALA A 127 6.52 -4.98 2.08
N ALA A 128 5.51 -5.83 2.00
CA ALA A 128 5.05 -6.64 3.12
C ALA A 128 6.13 -7.62 3.63
N ALA A 129 6.88 -8.25 2.73
CA ALA A 129 7.98 -9.14 3.11
C ALA A 129 9.08 -8.37 3.85
N LEU A 130 9.41 -7.15 3.43
CA LEU A 130 10.39 -6.31 4.12
C LEU A 130 9.91 -5.91 5.53
N GLN A 131 8.63 -5.55 5.67
CA GLN A 131 8.05 -5.23 6.99
C GLN A 131 8.13 -6.44 7.94
N SER A 132 7.92 -7.66 7.45
CA SER A 132 7.99 -8.87 8.28
C SER A 132 9.39 -9.17 8.86
N LEU A 133 10.46 -8.62 8.27
CA LEU A 133 11.83 -8.76 8.75
C LEU A 133 12.15 -7.79 9.91
N LEU A 134 11.30 -6.80 10.18
CA LEU A 134 11.51 -5.76 11.20
C LEU A 134 10.78 -6.05 12.52
N ARG A 135 10.34 -7.29 12.75
CA ARG A 135 9.65 -7.68 14.00
C ARG A 135 10.51 -7.34 15.21
N VAL A 136 9.97 -6.51 16.09
CA VAL A 136 10.63 -6.12 17.33
C VAL A 136 10.33 -7.20 18.37
N CYS A 137 11.35 -7.91 18.83
CA CYS A 137 11.21 -8.84 19.94
C CYS A 137 11.40 -8.10 21.27
N VAL A 138 10.56 -8.41 22.25
CA VAL A 138 10.57 -7.80 23.58
C VAL A 138 10.58 -8.89 24.64
N ARG A 139 11.17 -8.62 25.81
CA ARG A 139 11.06 -9.51 26.97
C ARG A 139 9.90 -9.07 27.84
N VAL A 140 8.96 -9.97 28.08
CA VAL A 140 7.81 -9.75 28.96
C VAL A 140 7.85 -10.70 30.13
N ARG A 141 7.25 -10.28 31.24
CA ARG A 141 6.89 -11.18 32.34
C ARG A 141 5.41 -11.52 32.23
N ARG A 142 5.09 -12.79 32.06
CA ARG A 142 3.73 -13.35 31.99
C ARG A 142 3.71 -14.69 32.70
N ASP A 143 2.59 -15.02 33.35
CA ASP A 143 2.44 -16.25 34.13
C ASP A 143 3.57 -16.44 35.19
N GLY A 144 4.12 -15.33 35.72
CA GLY A 144 5.25 -15.33 36.66
C GLY A 144 6.64 -15.57 36.06
N GLY A 145 6.73 -15.91 34.77
CA GLY A 145 7.99 -16.18 34.07
C GLY A 145 8.36 -15.10 33.06
N GLU A 146 9.66 -14.96 32.77
CA GLU A 146 10.15 -14.08 31.72
C GLU A 146 10.29 -14.85 30.39
N ARG A 147 9.74 -14.29 29.31
CA ARG A 147 9.84 -14.88 27.97
C ARG A 147 10.00 -13.81 26.88
N PRO A 148 10.76 -14.10 25.82
CA PRO A 148 10.74 -13.27 24.61
C PRO A 148 9.39 -13.41 23.90
N MET A 149 8.93 -12.33 23.28
CA MET A 149 7.67 -12.24 22.57
C MET A 149 7.73 -11.20 21.47
N ASP A 150 6.88 -11.35 20.45
CA ASP A 150 6.68 -10.33 19.43
C ASP A 150 6.03 -9.07 20.05
N ALA A 151 6.58 -7.89 19.79
CA ALA A 151 6.05 -6.62 20.28
C ALA A 151 4.58 -6.41 19.89
N GLU A 152 4.12 -6.98 18.77
CA GLU A 152 2.74 -6.88 18.31
C GLU A 152 1.74 -7.59 19.25
N GLU A 153 2.20 -8.53 20.07
CA GLU A 153 1.36 -9.28 21.02
C GLU A 153 1.20 -8.59 22.37
N LEU A 154 1.83 -7.43 22.57
CA LEU A 154 1.69 -6.63 23.79
C LEU A 154 0.28 -6.10 23.97
N THR A 155 -0.13 -6.03 25.23
CA THR A 155 -1.40 -5.48 25.69
C THR A 155 -1.21 -4.56 26.89
N PRO A 156 -2.15 -3.64 27.15
CA PRO A 156 -2.14 -2.86 28.38
C PRO A 156 -2.11 -3.78 29.61
N GLY A 157 -1.22 -3.49 30.56
CA GLY A 157 -0.96 -4.24 31.78
C GLY A 157 0.14 -5.29 31.68
N ASP A 158 0.73 -5.52 30.51
CA ASP A 158 1.93 -6.35 30.39
C ASP A 158 3.12 -5.73 31.14
N ILE A 159 3.94 -6.57 31.77
CA ILE A 159 5.19 -6.16 32.38
C ILE A 159 6.31 -6.39 31.38
N VAL A 160 6.98 -5.31 30.97
CA VAL A 160 8.05 -5.32 29.97
C VAL A 160 9.38 -5.05 30.65
N LEU A 161 10.39 -5.81 30.24
CA LEU A 161 11.77 -5.61 30.64
C LEU A 161 12.50 -4.86 29.54
N LEU A 162 13.12 -3.74 29.91
CA LEU A 162 13.86 -2.86 29.03
C LEU A 162 15.35 -3.02 29.31
N GLU A 163 16.14 -3.25 28.27
CA GLU A 163 17.59 -3.35 28.33
C GLU A 163 18.23 -2.42 27.29
N SER A 164 19.49 -2.04 27.52
CA SER A 164 20.30 -1.23 26.62
C SER A 164 20.24 -1.75 25.17
N GLY A 165 20.01 -0.84 24.22
CA GLY A 165 19.90 -1.15 22.79
C GLY A 165 18.51 -1.62 22.36
N ASN A 166 17.57 -1.84 23.27
CA ASN A 166 16.19 -2.18 22.91
C ASN A 166 15.42 -0.94 22.46
N ARG A 167 14.59 -1.12 21.43
CA ARG A 167 13.50 -0.18 21.13
C ARG A 167 12.36 -0.40 22.11
N VAL A 168 11.75 0.69 22.53
CA VAL A 168 10.61 0.68 23.44
C VAL A 168 9.36 0.35 22.62
N PRO A 169 8.65 -0.75 22.90
CA PRO A 169 7.64 -1.29 21.98
C PRO A 169 6.26 -0.69 22.14
N ALA A 170 5.98 -0.04 23.27
CA ALA A 170 4.68 0.50 23.67
C ALA A 170 4.90 1.62 24.70
N ASP A 171 3.84 2.33 25.09
CA ASP A 171 3.95 3.34 26.15
C ASP A 171 3.90 2.67 27.53
N ILE A 172 4.92 2.92 28.34
CA ILE A 172 5.24 2.16 29.54
C ILE A 172 5.43 3.10 30.73
N ARG A 173 4.82 2.73 31.87
CA ARG A 173 5.07 3.32 33.18
C ARG A 173 6.14 2.54 33.91
N LEU A 174 7.24 3.20 34.29
CA LEU A 174 8.37 2.54 34.97
C LEU A 174 8.05 2.19 36.42
N LEU A 175 8.34 0.94 36.77
CA LEU A 175 8.28 0.39 38.13
C LEU A 175 9.69 0.23 38.72
N GLN A 176 10.68 -0.01 37.86
CA GLN A 176 12.09 -0.09 38.23
C GLN A 176 12.93 0.59 37.16
N ALA A 177 13.94 1.35 37.57
CA ALA A 177 14.90 1.99 36.66
C ALA A 177 16.29 1.98 37.29
N HIS A 178 17.27 1.41 36.57
CA HIS A 178 18.67 1.35 37.01
C HIS A 178 19.55 1.95 35.93
N ASN A 179 20.05 3.17 36.18
CA ASN A 179 20.84 3.94 35.23
C ASN A 179 20.19 4.02 33.83
N LEU A 180 18.85 4.07 33.79
CA LEU A 180 18.08 3.99 32.56
C LEU A 180 18.10 5.35 31.86
N THR A 181 18.64 5.38 30.64
CA THR A 181 18.56 6.55 29.77
C THR A 181 17.93 6.17 28.44
N VAL A 182 17.10 7.07 27.91
CA VAL A 182 16.31 6.80 26.69
C VAL A 182 16.44 7.98 25.73
N ASP A 183 16.63 7.67 24.46
CA ASP A 183 16.54 8.62 23.36
C ASP A 183 15.08 8.74 22.91
N GLU A 184 14.49 9.91 23.16
CA GLU A 184 13.11 10.26 22.84
C GLU A 184 13.00 11.21 21.65
N SER A 185 14.06 11.32 20.83
CA SER A 185 14.13 12.20 19.66
C SER A 185 12.99 12.01 18.67
N LEU A 186 12.41 10.80 18.59
CA LEU A 186 11.25 10.52 17.75
C LEU A 186 10.01 11.34 18.14
N LEU A 187 9.85 11.64 19.43
CA LEU A 187 8.69 12.37 19.97
C LEU A 187 8.99 13.85 20.23
N THR A 188 10.18 14.16 20.74
CA THR A 188 10.53 15.53 21.14
C THR A 188 11.33 16.27 20.09
N GLY A 189 11.97 15.57 19.15
CA GLY A 189 12.95 16.14 18.22
C GLY A 189 14.31 16.44 18.85
N GLU A 190 14.49 16.19 20.15
CA GLU A 190 15.73 16.43 20.87
C GLU A 190 16.56 15.15 20.98
N SER A 191 17.81 15.16 20.51
CA SER A 191 18.69 13.98 20.51
C SER A 191 19.42 13.71 21.83
N LEU A 192 19.13 14.49 22.89
CA LEU A 192 19.76 14.29 24.19
C LEU A 192 19.06 13.15 24.94
N ALA A 193 19.84 12.18 25.42
CA ALA A 193 19.31 11.08 26.20
C ALA A 193 18.73 11.57 27.53
N VAL A 194 17.48 11.20 27.79
CA VAL A 194 16.75 11.58 29.00
C VAL A 194 16.94 10.53 30.08
N GLN A 195 17.36 10.94 31.27
CA GLN A 195 17.46 10.04 32.41
C GLN A 195 16.07 9.73 32.98
N LYS A 196 15.77 8.44 33.12
CA LYS A 196 14.48 7.94 33.59
C LYS A 196 14.54 7.53 35.06
N ARG A 197 13.45 7.78 35.78
CA ARG A 197 13.30 7.51 37.23
C ARG A 197 11.92 6.93 37.54
N THR A 198 11.77 6.29 38.70
CA THR A 198 10.48 5.79 39.18
C THR A 198 9.82 6.77 40.14
N GLY A 199 8.70 6.39 40.77
CA GLY A 199 7.98 7.25 41.71
C GLY A 199 6.96 8.19 41.06
N VAL A 200 6.27 8.96 41.89
CA VAL A 200 5.16 9.84 41.50
C VAL A 200 5.69 11.21 41.08
N LEU A 201 5.15 11.77 40.00
CA LEU A 201 5.47 13.12 39.52
C LEU A 201 4.26 14.06 39.65
N GLU A 202 4.50 15.36 39.50
CA GLU A 202 3.43 16.36 39.50
C GLU A 202 2.50 16.20 38.28
N ARG A 203 1.21 16.52 38.47
CA ARG A 203 0.19 16.33 37.44
C ARG A 203 0.42 17.20 36.22
N ASP A 204 0.72 18.47 36.45
CA ASP A 204 0.90 19.50 35.41
C ASP A 204 2.35 19.55 34.91
N LEU A 205 2.84 18.43 34.37
CA LEU A 205 4.16 18.34 33.74
C LEU A 205 4.04 18.16 32.23
N PRO A 206 4.90 18.86 31.45
CA PRO A 206 5.00 18.63 30.01
C PRO A 206 5.50 17.21 29.75
N LEU A 207 5.19 16.68 28.55
CA LEU A 207 5.50 15.28 28.19
C LEU A 207 7.00 14.95 28.32
N SER A 208 7.88 15.89 27.95
CA SER A 208 9.34 15.77 28.05
C SER A 208 9.86 15.60 29.48
N GLU A 209 9.13 16.11 30.48
CA GLU A 209 9.53 16.06 31.90
C GLU A 209 8.96 14.83 32.64
N ARG A 210 8.10 14.04 31.98
CA ARG A 210 7.52 12.80 32.52
C ARG A 210 8.53 11.65 32.49
N THR A 211 9.61 11.84 33.24
CA THR A 211 10.77 10.95 33.40
C THR A 211 10.46 9.54 33.93
N ASN A 212 9.24 9.30 34.40
CA ASN A 212 8.77 8.01 34.89
C ASN A 212 7.90 7.23 33.89
N LEU A 213 7.74 7.80 32.69
CA LEU A 213 7.18 7.17 31.50
C LEU A 213 8.29 6.97 30.47
N VAL A 214 8.09 5.95 29.63
CA VAL A 214 8.88 5.70 28.43
C VAL A 214 7.91 5.40 27.29
N PHE A 215 8.15 5.98 26.12
CA PHE A 215 7.17 5.98 25.04
C PHE A 215 7.59 5.08 23.88
N ALA A 216 6.61 4.58 23.13
CA ALA A 216 6.84 3.74 21.96
C ALA A 216 7.77 4.43 20.94
N GLY A 217 8.64 3.66 20.28
CA GLY A 217 9.56 4.16 19.25
C GLY A 217 10.84 4.80 19.79
N SER A 218 10.91 5.13 21.08
CA SER A 218 12.14 5.55 21.75
C SER A 218 13.15 4.39 21.87
N THR A 219 14.43 4.72 22.10
CA THR A 219 15.50 3.71 22.19
C THR A 219 16.22 3.80 23.54
N VAL A 220 16.37 2.66 24.23
CA VAL A 220 17.13 2.60 25.49
C VAL A 220 18.62 2.70 25.17
N ILE A 221 19.26 3.78 25.65
CA ILE A 221 20.68 4.04 25.39
C ILE A 221 21.56 3.31 26.40
N THR A 222 21.22 3.38 27.69
CA THR A 222 21.92 2.67 28.77
C THR A 222 20.97 2.19 29.85
N GLY A 223 21.43 1.23 30.65
CA GLY A 223 20.75 0.76 31.85
C GLY A 223 19.70 -0.31 31.60
N ARG A 224 18.88 -0.52 32.62
CA ARG A 224 17.77 -1.48 32.61
C ARG A 224 16.54 -0.93 33.32
N GLY A 225 15.37 -1.32 32.85
CA GLY A 225 14.10 -0.91 33.42
C GLY A 225 13.09 -2.05 33.43
N VAL A 226 12.15 -1.96 34.36
CA VAL A 226 10.95 -2.79 34.35
C VAL A 226 9.77 -1.84 34.41
N GLY A 227 8.78 -2.04 33.55
CA GLY A 227 7.61 -1.19 33.53
C GLY A 227 6.36 -1.91 33.06
N VAL A 228 5.22 -1.29 33.32
CA VAL A 228 3.91 -1.78 32.92
C VAL A 228 3.41 -0.99 31.71
N VAL A 229 2.95 -1.70 30.68
CA VAL A 229 2.37 -1.11 29.47
C VAL A 229 1.04 -0.47 29.84
N PHE A 230 0.82 0.80 29.51
CA PHE A 230 -0.48 1.44 29.72
C PHE A 230 -1.21 1.76 28.40
N ALA A 231 -0.47 1.87 27.28
CA ALA A 231 -1.06 2.05 25.96
C ALA A 231 -0.29 1.31 24.87
N VAL A 232 -1.02 0.85 23.85
CA VAL A 232 -0.50 0.06 22.71
C VAL A 232 -1.08 0.56 21.38
N GLY A 233 -0.35 0.34 20.29
CA GLY A 233 -0.78 0.63 18.93
C GLY A 233 -1.26 2.08 18.76
N ALA A 234 -2.47 2.24 18.24
CA ALA A 234 -3.12 3.53 17.99
C ALA A 234 -3.28 4.42 19.23
N HIS A 235 -3.26 3.84 20.43
CA HIS A 235 -3.44 4.57 21.70
C HIS A 235 -2.13 5.05 22.32
N THR A 236 -0.97 4.73 21.72
CA THR A 236 0.32 5.28 22.14
C THR A 236 0.45 6.75 21.71
N ALA A 237 1.34 7.51 22.35
CA ALA A 237 1.64 8.88 21.93
C ALA A 237 2.07 8.96 20.45
N VAL A 238 2.89 8.00 19.99
CA VAL A 238 3.25 7.89 18.56
C VAL A 238 2.04 7.53 17.70
N GLY A 239 1.15 6.68 18.19
CA GLY A 239 -0.09 6.31 17.51
C GLY A 239 -1.04 7.48 17.31
N GLU A 240 -1.20 8.33 18.34
CA GLU A 240 -2.00 9.55 18.25
C GLU A 240 -1.41 10.56 17.26
N ILE A 241 -0.08 10.74 17.28
CA ILE A 241 0.63 11.58 16.31
C ILE A 241 0.45 11.04 14.88
N ALA A 242 0.60 9.73 14.68
CA ALA A 242 0.44 9.10 13.39
C ALA A 242 -1.00 9.22 12.86
N ALA A 243 -2.00 9.06 13.73
CA ALA A 243 -3.41 9.24 13.37
C ALA A 243 -3.72 10.70 12.98
N ALA A 244 -3.19 11.67 13.73
CA ALA A 244 -3.33 13.09 13.43
C ALA A 244 -2.64 13.47 12.10
N ALA A 245 -1.45 12.92 11.83
CA ALA A 245 -0.73 13.13 10.58
C ALA A 245 -1.45 12.51 9.38
N THR A 246 -1.95 11.28 9.51
CA THR A 246 -2.65 10.57 8.42
C THR A 246 -3.97 11.26 8.06
N ALA A 247 -4.68 11.84 9.03
CA ALA A 247 -5.88 12.64 8.78
C ALA A 247 -5.60 13.88 7.90
N ALA A 248 -4.37 14.37 7.88
CA ALA A 248 -3.95 15.49 7.04
C ALA A 248 -3.43 15.06 5.65
N GLU A 249 -3.06 13.78 5.47
CA GLU A 249 -2.44 13.26 4.24
C GLU A 249 -3.44 12.53 3.32
N THR A 250 -4.29 13.30 2.63
CA THR A 250 -5.01 12.80 1.43
C THR A 250 -4.64 13.58 0.17
N THR A 251 -3.42 14.12 0.10
CA THR A 251 -2.98 14.92 -1.05
C THR A 251 -2.13 14.08 -2.01
N LYS A 252 -2.57 13.94 -3.26
CA LYS A 252 -1.81 13.25 -4.32
C LYS A 252 -0.38 13.81 -4.45
N PRO A 253 0.66 12.98 -4.64
CA PRO A 253 2.04 13.46 -4.80
C PRO A 253 2.17 14.49 -5.95
N PRO A 254 3.01 15.53 -5.79
CA PRO A 254 3.11 16.64 -6.75
C PRO A 254 3.57 16.19 -8.14
N LEU A 255 4.28 15.07 -8.26
CA LEU A 255 4.68 14.50 -9.55
C LEU A 255 3.48 13.90 -10.29
N VAL A 256 2.60 13.19 -9.58
CA VAL A 256 1.39 12.58 -10.15
C VAL A 256 0.47 13.66 -10.71
N ILE A 257 0.28 14.77 -9.98
CA ILE A 257 -0.51 15.92 -10.44
C ILE A 257 0.07 16.51 -11.73
N ARG A 258 1.41 16.61 -11.84
CA ARG A 258 2.06 17.12 -13.07
C ARG A 258 1.88 16.18 -14.26
N MET A 259 1.98 14.87 -14.04
CA MET A 259 1.76 13.87 -15.08
C MET A 259 0.31 13.86 -15.57
N GLU A 260 -0.67 13.96 -14.65
CA GLU A 260 -2.09 14.07 -15.00
C GLU A 260 -2.37 15.35 -15.83
N ARG A 261 -1.75 16.49 -15.48
CA ARG A 261 -1.84 17.73 -16.29
C ARG A 261 -1.24 17.56 -17.67
N PHE A 262 -0.01 17.04 -17.76
CA PHE A 262 0.65 16.80 -19.04
C PHE A 262 -0.17 15.89 -19.95
N ALA A 263 -0.69 14.78 -19.41
CA ALA A 263 -1.54 13.85 -20.15
C ALA A 263 -2.81 14.52 -20.68
N ARG A 264 -3.42 15.39 -19.86
CA ARG A 264 -4.60 16.17 -20.26
C ARG A 264 -4.28 17.19 -21.35
N ASP A 265 -3.16 17.90 -21.24
CA ASP A 265 -2.74 18.91 -22.21
C ASP A 265 -2.42 18.27 -23.57
N VAL A 266 -1.72 17.13 -23.58
CA VAL A 266 -1.50 16.33 -24.79
C VAL A 266 -2.82 15.84 -25.38
N SER A 267 -3.74 15.37 -24.53
CA SER A 267 -5.07 14.92 -25.00
C SER A 267 -5.83 16.03 -25.71
N PHE A 268 -5.85 17.26 -25.16
CA PHE A 268 -6.47 18.41 -25.81
C PHE A 268 -5.78 18.81 -27.12
N ALA A 269 -4.44 18.76 -27.16
CA ALA A 269 -3.69 19.06 -28.37
C ALA A 269 -4.00 18.07 -29.51
N VAL A 270 -4.04 16.77 -29.20
CA VAL A 270 -4.41 15.72 -30.17
C VAL A 270 -5.85 15.91 -30.65
N LEU A 271 -6.78 16.16 -29.73
CA LEU A 271 -8.19 16.33 -30.07
C LEU A 271 -8.43 17.59 -30.93
N GLY A 272 -7.72 18.68 -30.64
CA GLY A 272 -7.71 19.89 -31.47
C GLY A 272 -7.12 19.65 -32.86
N ALA A 273 -5.99 18.97 -32.96
CA ALA A 273 -5.38 18.62 -34.25
C ALA A 273 -6.30 17.74 -35.11
N SER A 274 -6.92 16.73 -34.50
CA SER A 274 -7.92 15.87 -35.17
C SER A 274 -9.13 16.66 -35.66
N ALA A 275 -9.63 17.61 -34.86
CA ALA A 275 -10.75 18.48 -35.26
C ALA A 275 -10.38 19.40 -36.45
N VAL A 276 -9.16 19.95 -36.46
CA VAL A 276 -8.66 20.77 -37.58
C VAL A 276 -8.53 19.94 -38.85
N LEU A 277 -7.96 18.74 -38.76
CA LEU A 277 -7.85 17.81 -39.90
C LEU A 277 -9.24 17.44 -40.45
N ALA A 278 -10.19 17.14 -39.56
CA ALA A 278 -11.58 16.86 -39.95
C ALA A 278 -12.23 18.06 -40.66
N LEU A 279 -12.04 19.28 -40.13
CA LEU A 279 -12.56 20.50 -40.75
C LEU A 279 -11.98 20.74 -42.15
N ILE A 280 -10.66 20.56 -42.33
CA ILE A 280 -10.00 20.68 -43.62
C ILE A 280 -10.55 19.65 -44.62
N ALA A 281 -10.80 18.42 -44.17
CA ALA A 281 -11.32 17.36 -45.01
C ALA A 281 -12.75 17.66 -45.51
N VAL A 282 -13.62 18.17 -44.62
CA VAL A 282 -14.98 18.62 -44.98
C VAL A 282 -14.93 19.81 -45.95
N LEU A 283 -14.06 20.80 -45.71
CA LEU A 283 -13.89 21.96 -46.60
C LEU A 283 -13.37 21.57 -48.00
N ARG A 284 -12.65 20.45 -48.13
CA ARG A 284 -12.24 19.88 -49.43
C ARG A 284 -13.35 19.10 -50.14
N GLY A 285 -14.56 19.05 -49.58
CA GLY A 285 -15.71 18.37 -50.18
C GLY A 285 -15.68 16.86 -49.99
N ILE A 286 -14.82 16.33 -49.13
CA ILE A 286 -14.87 14.91 -48.75
C ILE A 286 -16.09 14.74 -47.85
N PRO A 287 -17.06 13.89 -48.21
CA PRO A 287 -18.25 13.69 -47.39
C PRO A 287 -17.82 13.17 -46.01
N TYR A 288 -18.47 13.65 -44.94
CA TYR A 288 -18.05 13.40 -43.55
C TYR A 288 -17.93 11.91 -43.20
N TYR A 289 -18.65 11.03 -43.89
CA TYR A 289 -18.52 9.58 -43.73
C TYR A 289 -17.20 9.04 -44.29
N GLU A 290 -16.67 9.58 -45.39
CA GLU A 290 -15.37 9.16 -45.97
C GLU A 290 -14.17 9.63 -45.14
N VAL A 291 -14.26 10.80 -44.50
CA VAL A 291 -13.22 11.30 -43.58
C VAL A 291 -13.04 10.36 -42.37
N PHE A 292 -14.15 9.77 -41.90
CA PHE A 292 -14.14 8.78 -40.82
C PHE A 292 -13.79 7.36 -41.31
N PHE A 293 -14.19 6.97 -42.53
CA PHE A 293 -13.99 5.61 -43.07
C PHE A 293 -12.65 5.38 -43.79
N SER A 294 -11.89 6.43 -44.15
CA SER A 294 -10.68 6.29 -44.97
C SER A 294 -9.52 5.51 -44.32
N GLY A 295 -9.62 5.11 -43.06
CA GLY A 295 -8.61 4.27 -42.38
C GLY A 295 -8.78 2.75 -42.57
N GLY A 296 -10.00 2.28 -42.87
CA GLY A 296 -10.31 0.86 -42.96
C GLY A 296 -10.55 0.42 -44.40
N GLY A 297 -9.63 -0.34 -44.98
CA GLY A 297 -9.65 -0.73 -46.39
C GLY A 297 -10.97 -1.35 -46.87
N ALA A 298 -11.53 -0.76 -47.93
CA ALA A 298 -12.56 -1.38 -48.76
C ALA A 298 -12.07 -1.46 -50.21
N GLY A 299 -11.30 -2.52 -50.50
CA GLY A 299 -11.20 -3.04 -51.84
C GLY A 299 -12.58 -3.52 -52.30
N ARG A 300 -13.20 -2.79 -53.21
CA ARG A 300 -14.29 -3.27 -54.06
C ARG A 300 -14.53 -2.25 -55.16
N PHE A 301 -14.07 -2.55 -56.37
CA PHE A 301 -14.89 -2.52 -57.59
C PHE A 301 -14.00 -2.91 -58.78
N GLY A 302 -13.89 -4.22 -59.01
CA GLY A 302 -13.43 -4.75 -60.29
C GLY A 302 -14.49 -4.44 -61.35
N HIS A 303 -14.13 -3.61 -62.32
CA HIS A 303 -14.93 -3.43 -63.53
C HIS A 303 -14.33 -4.32 -64.63
N PRO A 304 -15.06 -5.33 -65.15
CA PRO A 304 -14.62 -6.06 -66.32
C PRO A 304 -14.98 -5.23 -67.56
N ARG A 305 -13.99 -4.68 -68.26
CA ARG A 305 -14.20 -4.23 -69.64
C ARG A 305 -14.00 -5.41 -70.58
N ARG A 306 -15.13 -5.96 -71.05
CA ARG A 306 -15.18 -6.85 -72.22
C ARG A 306 -15.19 -6.00 -73.51
N ALA A 307 -14.41 -6.50 -74.47
CA ALA A 307 -14.68 -6.53 -75.91
C ALA A 307 -14.60 -5.24 -76.76
N ALA A 308 -13.48 -5.11 -77.48
CA ALA A 308 -13.36 -4.86 -78.92
C ALA A 308 -11.89 -5.23 -79.27
N GLY A 309 -11.49 -6.02 -80.26
CA GLY A 309 -12.06 -6.43 -81.54
C GLY A 309 -10.94 -6.25 -82.60
N GLY A 310 -10.58 -7.32 -83.33
CA GLY A 310 -9.64 -7.29 -84.48
C GLY A 310 -8.23 -7.83 -84.17
N ALA A 311 -7.88 -9.07 -84.52
CA ALA A 311 -7.35 -9.49 -85.83
C ALA A 311 -5.96 -8.89 -86.13
N ASP A 312 -4.88 -9.69 -86.13
CA ASP A 312 -4.33 -10.30 -87.35
C ASP A 312 -3.13 -11.24 -87.06
N ARG A 313 -2.81 -12.04 -88.08
CA ARG A 313 -2.01 -13.26 -88.23
C ARG A 313 -0.51 -13.22 -87.87
N GLY A 314 -0.03 -14.42 -87.50
CA GLY A 314 1.20 -15.04 -88.03
C GLY A 314 2.52 -14.57 -87.41
N ALA A 315 3.63 -15.32 -87.39
CA ALA A 315 4.01 -16.66 -87.82
C ALA A 315 5.50 -16.83 -87.44
N LEU A 316 5.98 -18.08 -87.27
CA LEU A 316 7.40 -18.50 -87.34
C LEU A 316 8.37 -17.98 -86.24
N ASP A 317 9.42 -18.67 -85.79
CA ASP A 317 9.99 -19.99 -86.11
C ASP A 317 11.00 -20.37 -84.98
N ARG A 318 11.13 -21.68 -84.77
CA ARG A 318 12.33 -22.49 -84.43
C ARG A 318 13.10 -22.37 -83.11
N HIS A 319 13.43 -23.58 -82.68
CA HIS A 319 14.16 -24.07 -81.51
C HIS A 319 15.67 -24.30 -81.86
N PRO A 320 16.53 -24.79 -80.93
CA PRO A 320 17.89 -24.30 -80.62
C PRO A 320 18.99 -25.22 -81.25
N PRO A 321 20.23 -25.50 -80.74
CA PRO A 321 20.62 -25.93 -79.37
C PRO A 321 22.07 -25.58 -78.87
N HIS A 322 22.38 -26.04 -77.64
CA HIS A 322 23.68 -26.55 -77.11
C HIS A 322 24.56 -25.74 -76.12
N GLY A 323 25.02 -26.48 -75.09
CA GLY A 323 26.21 -26.24 -74.24
C GLY A 323 25.90 -26.29 -72.73
N GLU A 324 25.77 -27.44 -72.06
CA GLU A 324 26.84 -28.16 -71.32
C GLU A 324 27.80 -27.23 -70.56
N THR A 325 27.86 -27.18 -69.22
CA THR A 325 28.69 -28.04 -68.32
C THR A 325 28.38 -27.58 -66.87
N GLN A 326 27.96 -28.43 -65.93
CA GLN A 326 28.71 -29.38 -65.10
C GLN A 326 29.51 -28.75 -63.92
N CYS A 327 29.02 -29.06 -62.71
CA CYS A 327 29.72 -29.51 -61.49
C CYS A 327 30.80 -28.64 -60.80
N ASP A 328 30.55 -28.39 -59.51
CA ASP A 328 31.27 -29.00 -58.37
C ASP A 328 31.85 -28.02 -57.34
N ARG A 329 31.72 -28.45 -56.07
CA ARG A 329 32.52 -28.08 -54.88
C ARG A 329 32.48 -26.62 -54.38
N ALA A 330 32.68 -26.32 -53.11
CA ALA A 330 32.70 -27.05 -51.84
C ALA A 330 32.98 -25.97 -50.78
N GLN A 331 32.26 -26.03 -49.67
CA GLN A 331 32.84 -26.12 -48.32
C GLN A 331 33.89 -25.05 -47.87
N THR A 332 33.54 -24.47 -46.72
CA THR A 332 34.40 -24.24 -45.53
C THR A 332 35.05 -22.87 -45.26
N HIS A 333 34.85 -22.47 -43.99
CA HIS A 333 35.76 -21.81 -43.04
C HIS A 333 35.73 -20.29 -42.82
N ARG A 334 35.30 -19.96 -41.59
CA ARG A 334 35.92 -19.06 -40.58
C ARG A 334 36.26 -17.62 -41.00
N ARG A 335 35.57 -16.66 -40.37
CA ARG A 335 36.06 -16.00 -39.14
C ARG A 335 34.89 -15.33 -38.42
#